data_AF-A4N211-F1
#
_entry.id   AF-A4N211-F1
#
_cell.length_a   1.000
_cell.length_b   1.000
_cell.length_c   1.000
_cell.angle_alpha   90.00
_cell.angle_beta   90.00
_cell.angle_gamma   90.00
#
_symmetry.space_group_name_H-M   'P 1'
#
loop_
_entity.id
_entity.type
_entity.pdbx_description
1 polymer ?
#
loop_
_entity_poly.entity_id
_entity_poly.type
_entity_poly.pdbx_seq_one_letter_code
_entity_poly.pdbx_strand_id
1 'polypeptide(L)'
;MGLFFFGWDRLSKGKHLLATYCVAFGSNLSAMWILVANGWMQAPTGSEFNFETVRMEMTNFLDLWLNPVAQSKFLHTLSAGYVTGAFFVLAISSYFLLKGRDFEFAKRSFSVAATFGFIASISVLILGDESGYDIGKAQPVKLAAMEAEFETHPAPAPFLPVAIPNTAEMKNDFAIEIPYLGGVIATRSIDKEIIGLKDLQALNETRVRSGIRAYELFTQLRAEKKANGQVNEETKAQFNEVKKDLGFGLLLKRYTNNVVDATEEQIKQAARDTIPNVGPNFWAFRAMIAAGGLIALLTFGAFVQNLRNKVTQIPLLLKVLLWGLPLPWIAH
;
A
#
# COMPACT_ATOMS: atom_id res chain seq x y z
N MET A 1 -26.79 9.79 5.51
CA MET A 1 -26.89 10.21 4.10
C MET A 1 -28.32 10.66 3.75
N GLY A 2 -29.36 9.85 3.97
CA GLY A 2 -30.76 10.30 3.74
C GLY A 2 -31.15 11.60 4.45
N LEU A 3 -30.82 11.75 5.75
CA LEU A 3 -31.06 12.99 6.50
C LEU A 3 -30.27 14.21 5.99
N PHE A 4 -29.14 14.00 5.31
CA PHE A 4 -28.35 15.09 4.73
C PHE A 4 -29.06 15.68 3.50
N PHE A 5 -29.61 14.84 2.63
CA PHE A 5 -30.35 15.28 1.44
C PHE A 5 -31.74 15.82 1.78
N PHE A 6 -32.51 15.10 2.61
CA PHE A 6 -33.92 15.40 2.84
C PHE A 6 -34.20 16.19 4.13
N GLY A 7 -33.16 16.50 4.92
CA GLY A 7 -33.30 17.14 6.22
C GLY A 7 -33.27 18.67 6.20
N TRP A 8 -33.03 19.32 5.06
CA TRP A 8 -32.85 20.78 4.98
C TRP A 8 -34.03 21.57 5.57
N ASP A 9 -35.25 21.20 5.22
CA ASP A 9 -36.47 21.90 5.68
C ASP A 9 -37.04 21.33 6.99
N ARG A 10 -36.44 20.26 7.53
CA ARG A 10 -36.97 19.51 8.69
C ARG A 10 -36.06 19.53 9.91
N LEU A 11 -34.78 19.86 9.74
CA LEU A 11 -33.78 19.89 10.81
C LEU A 11 -33.34 21.33 11.08
N SER A 12 -33.00 21.63 12.33
CA SER A 12 -32.27 22.87 12.62
C SER A 12 -30.87 22.82 12.01
N LYS A 13 -30.26 23.97 11.75
CA LYS A 13 -28.91 24.08 11.16
C LYS A 13 -27.87 23.22 11.88
N GLY A 14 -27.89 23.20 13.22
CA GLY A 14 -26.99 22.36 14.02
C GLY A 14 -27.22 20.86 13.86
N LYS A 15 -28.49 20.42 13.78
CA LYS A 15 -28.84 19.01 13.54
C LYS A 15 -28.44 18.55 12.14
N HIS A 16 -28.62 19.42 11.14
CA HIS A 16 -28.20 19.13 9.77
C HIS A 16 -26.66 19.04 9.65
N LEU A 17 -25.93 19.94 10.31
CA LEU A 17 -24.47 19.88 10.40
C LEU A 17 -24.00 18.59 11.08
N LEU A 18 -24.62 18.19 12.20
CA LEU A 18 -24.31 16.92 12.86
C LEU A 18 -24.55 15.72 11.93
N ALA A 19 -25.68 15.70 11.21
CA ALA A 19 -25.96 14.65 10.23
C ALA A 19 -24.89 14.59 9.12
N THR A 20 -24.36 15.74 8.71
CA THR A 20 -23.24 15.84 7.74
C THR A 20 -21.95 15.25 8.31
N TYR A 21 -21.59 15.57 9.55
CA TYR A 21 -20.44 14.98 10.23
C TYR A 21 -20.58 13.47 10.43
N CYS A 22 -21.77 12.97 10.76
CA CYS A 22 -22.01 11.53 10.86
C CYS A 22 -21.81 10.80 9.52
N VAL A 23 -22.12 11.45 8.39
CA VAL A 23 -21.82 10.89 7.06
C VAL A 23 -20.31 10.79 6.85
N ALA A 24 -19.57 11.87 7.11
CA ALA A 24 -18.11 11.86 6.99
C ALA A 24 -17.46 10.82 7.91
N PHE A 25 -17.88 10.77 9.18
CA PHE A 25 -17.40 9.80 10.16
C PHE A 25 -17.70 8.35 9.75
N GLY A 26 -18.92 8.07 9.27
CA GLY A 26 -19.28 6.74 8.77
C GLY A 26 -18.43 6.30 7.58
N SER A 27 -18.15 7.20 6.64
CA SER A 27 -17.23 6.92 5.52
C SER A 27 -15.81 6.61 6.00
N ASN A 28 -15.28 7.37 6.96
CA ASN A 28 -13.95 7.12 7.54
C ASN A 28 -13.90 5.78 8.28
N LEU A 29 -14.93 5.46 9.07
CA LEU A 29 -15.00 4.20 9.82
C LEU A 29 -15.07 2.99 8.86
N SER A 30 -15.81 3.12 7.76
CA SER A 30 -15.84 2.09 6.72
C SER A 30 -14.46 1.90 6.07
N ALA A 31 -13.76 3.00 5.77
CA ALA A 31 -12.40 2.94 5.21
C ALA A 31 -11.41 2.28 6.19
N MET A 32 -11.52 2.58 7.49
CA MET A 32 -10.70 1.96 8.52
C MET A 32 -10.86 0.45 8.53
N TRP A 33 -12.08 -0.07 8.62
CA TRP A 33 -12.31 -1.51 8.74
C TRP A 33 -11.86 -2.30 7.51
N ILE A 34 -12.08 -1.76 6.31
CA ILE A 34 -11.63 -2.44 5.09
C ILE A 34 -10.10 -2.42 4.97
N LEU A 35 -9.44 -1.37 5.45
CA LEU A 35 -7.97 -1.26 5.42
C LEU A 35 -7.29 -2.01 6.56
N VAL A 36 -7.96 -2.22 7.70
CA VAL A 36 -7.54 -3.20 8.72
C VAL A 36 -7.50 -4.60 8.12
N ALA A 37 -8.54 -5.00 7.38
CA ALA A 37 -8.55 -6.28 6.69
C ALA A 37 -7.43 -6.37 5.63
N ASN A 38 -7.24 -5.34 4.80
CA ASN A 38 -6.16 -5.33 3.81
C ASN A 38 -4.76 -5.34 4.45
N GLY A 39 -4.57 -4.59 5.54
CA GLY A 39 -3.31 -4.56 6.29
C GLY A 39 -2.96 -5.93 6.86
N TRP A 40 -3.95 -6.63 7.44
CA TRP A 40 -3.78 -8.01 7.90
C TRP A 40 -3.41 -8.97 6.76
N MET A 41 -4.00 -8.82 5.57
CA MET A 41 -3.60 -9.62 4.40
C MET A 41 -2.15 -9.38 3.97
N GLN A 42 -1.57 -8.20 4.26
CA GLN A 42 -0.15 -7.95 4.00
C GLN A 42 0.76 -8.46 5.13
N ALA A 43 0.33 -8.31 6.38
CA ALA A 43 1.07 -8.68 7.56
C ALA A 43 0.11 -9.35 8.56
N PRO A 44 0.00 -10.70 8.59
CA PRO A 44 -1.06 -11.40 9.33
C PRO A 44 -0.77 -11.52 10.84
N THR A 45 -0.56 -10.38 11.53
CA THR A 45 -0.37 -10.31 12.98
C THR A 45 -1.61 -10.76 13.75
N GLY A 46 -1.42 -11.23 14.99
CA GLY A 46 -2.53 -11.68 15.83
C GLY A 46 -3.28 -12.91 15.30
N SER A 47 -2.60 -13.77 14.52
CA SER A 47 -3.17 -15.00 13.98
C SER A 47 -2.20 -16.18 14.01
N GLU A 48 -2.74 -17.40 14.06
CA GLU A 48 -1.98 -18.65 14.08
C GLU A 48 -2.67 -19.72 13.24
N PHE A 49 -1.90 -20.56 12.54
CA PHE A 49 -2.47 -21.71 11.82
C PHE A 49 -2.78 -22.84 12.79
N ASN A 50 -4.05 -23.25 12.84
CA ASN A 50 -4.49 -24.41 13.60
C ASN A 50 -4.62 -25.64 12.68
N PHE A 51 -3.78 -26.65 12.92
CA PHE A 51 -3.77 -27.88 12.11
C PHE A 51 -5.05 -28.72 12.29
N GLU A 52 -5.77 -28.55 13.40
CA GLU A 52 -7.00 -29.29 13.70
C GLU A 52 -8.19 -28.77 12.89
N THR A 53 -8.36 -27.45 12.85
CA THR A 53 -9.44 -26.78 12.13
C THR A 53 -9.06 -26.43 10.69
N VAL A 54 -7.78 -26.60 10.33
CA VAL A 54 -7.19 -26.38 8.99
C VAL A 54 -7.45 -24.95 8.50
N ARG A 55 -7.28 -23.97 9.40
CA ARG A 55 -7.46 -22.55 9.10
C ARG A 55 -6.58 -21.69 9.98
N MET A 56 -6.40 -20.43 9.57
CA MET A 56 -5.86 -19.39 10.44
C MET A 56 -6.91 -19.00 11.47
N GLU A 57 -6.54 -18.96 12.73
CA GLU A 57 -7.38 -18.53 13.85
C GLU A 57 -6.80 -17.28 14.49
N MET A 58 -7.69 -16.39 14.95
CA MET A 58 -7.28 -15.15 15.60
C MET A 58 -6.81 -15.44 17.01
N THR A 59 -5.60 -14.99 17.34
CA THR A 59 -5.02 -15.12 18.68
C THR A 59 -5.14 -13.83 19.48
N ASN A 60 -5.05 -12.67 18.82
CA ASN A 60 -5.19 -11.37 19.46
C ASN A 60 -5.84 -10.35 18.52
N PHE A 61 -7.03 -9.89 18.90
CA PHE A 61 -7.79 -8.88 18.15
C PHE A 61 -7.09 -7.52 18.12
N LEU A 62 -6.47 -7.09 19.23
CA LEU A 62 -5.80 -5.79 19.30
C LEU A 62 -4.56 -5.75 18.42
N ASP A 63 -3.78 -6.83 18.34
CA ASP A 63 -2.61 -6.91 17.44
C ASP A 63 -3.01 -6.88 15.96
N LEU A 64 -4.21 -7.40 15.64
CA LEU A 64 -4.80 -7.30 14.31
C LEU A 64 -5.24 -5.86 14.02
N TRP A 65 -5.96 -5.23 14.94
CA TRP A 65 -6.50 -3.88 14.75
C TRP A 65 -5.41 -2.79 14.76
N LEU A 66 -4.43 -2.89 15.65
CA LEU A 66 -3.30 -1.96 15.79
C LEU A 66 -2.09 -2.32 14.91
N ASN A 67 -2.26 -3.23 13.96
CA ASN A 67 -1.23 -3.60 13.00
C ASN A 67 -0.64 -2.34 12.32
N PRO A 68 0.68 -2.10 12.40
CA PRO A 68 1.30 -0.90 11.82
C PRO A 68 0.99 -0.71 10.34
N VAL A 69 1.02 -1.80 9.55
CA VAL A 69 0.70 -1.78 8.11
C VAL A 69 -0.76 -1.38 7.88
N ALA A 70 -1.68 -1.78 8.76
CA ALA A 70 -3.08 -1.34 8.67
C ALA A 70 -3.22 0.16 8.98
N GLN A 71 -2.52 0.66 9.99
CA GLN A 71 -2.60 2.06 10.42
C GLN A 71 -2.01 3.00 9.36
N SER A 72 -0.82 2.70 8.84
CA SER A 72 -0.19 3.52 7.79
C SER A 72 -1.01 3.51 6.50
N LYS A 73 -1.52 2.34 6.07
CA LYS A 73 -2.45 2.24 4.92
C LYS A 73 -3.74 3.02 5.14
N PHE A 74 -4.38 2.88 6.30
CA PHE A 74 -5.61 3.60 6.62
C PHE A 74 -5.43 5.11 6.47
N LEU A 75 -4.41 5.66 7.14
CA LEU A 75 -4.18 7.09 7.13
C LEU A 75 -3.79 7.60 5.73
N HIS A 76 -2.96 6.84 5.00
CA HIS A 76 -2.54 7.20 3.65
C HIS A 76 -3.71 7.20 2.66
N THR A 77 -4.46 6.10 2.56
CA THR A 77 -5.60 5.98 1.64
C THR A 77 -6.70 6.97 2.00
N LEU A 78 -6.96 7.20 3.30
CA LEU A 78 -7.94 8.19 3.75
C LEU A 78 -7.56 9.60 3.29
N SER A 79 -6.30 10.00 3.54
CA SER A 79 -5.79 11.30 3.14
C SER A 79 -5.80 11.46 1.61
N ALA A 80 -5.49 10.41 0.85
CA ALA A 80 -5.55 10.41 -0.61
C ALA A 80 -6.99 10.59 -1.12
N GLY A 81 -7.98 10.01 -0.44
CA GLY A 81 -9.41 10.27 -0.69
C GLY A 81 -9.79 11.74 -0.46
N TYR A 82 -9.28 12.35 0.61
CA TYR A 82 -9.47 13.79 0.88
C TYR A 82 -8.86 14.69 -0.18
N VAL A 83 -7.63 14.39 -0.61
CA VAL A 83 -6.98 15.08 -1.73
C VAL A 83 -7.83 14.99 -2.99
N THR A 84 -8.37 13.80 -3.30
CA THR A 84 -9.20 13.60 -4.50
C THR A 84 -10.46 14.44 -4.47
N GLY A 85 -11.19 14.43 -3.35
CA GLY A 85 -12.38 15.27 -3.18
C GLY A 85 -12.06 16.76 -3.24
N ALA A 86 -10.99 17.19 -2.59
CA ALA A 86 -10.55 18.59 -2.61
C ALA A 86 -10.15 19.03 -4.03
N PHE A 87 -9.35 18.24 -4.73
CA PHE A 87 -8.87 18.54 -6.07
C PHE A 87 -10.02 18.58 -7.08
N PHE A 88 -11.03 17.73 -6.93
CA PHE A 88 -12.25 17.79 -7.73
C PHE A 88 -12.96 19.15 -7.58
N VAL A 89 -13.22 19.58 -6.34
CA VAL A 89 -13.85 20.88 -6.08
C VAL A 89 -12.97 22.03 -6.61
N LEU A 90 -11.65 21.91 -6.48
CA LEU A 90 -10.68 22.89 -6.93
C LEU A 90 -10.69 23.03 -8.46
N ALA A 91 -10.71 21.92 -9.20
CA ALA A 91 -10.78 21.89 -10.65
C ALA A 91 -12.08 22.50 -11.19
N ILE A 92 -13.24 22.12 -10.63
CA ILE A 92 -14.54 22.68 -11.04
C ILE A 92 -14.66 24.17 -10.69
N SER A 93 -14.19 24.58 -9.51
CA SER A 93 -14.14 26.00 -9.14
C SER A 93 -13.24 26.80 -10.08
N SER A 94 -12.10 26.22 -10.49
CA SER A 94 -11.18 26.83 -11.46
C SER A 94 -11.85 27.03 -12.82
N TYR A 95 -12.66 26.08 -13.28
CA TYR A 95 -13.44 26.21 -14.50
C TYR A 95 -14.43 27.39 -14.43
N PHE A 96 -15.17 27.54 -13.32
CA PHE A 96 -16.12 28.65 -13.16
C PHE A 96 -15.41 30.01 -13.11
N LEU A 97 -14.29 30.10 -12.39
CA LEU A 97 -13.47 31.32 -12.34
C LEU A 97 -12.90 31.69 -13.71
N LEU A 98 -12.44 30.72 -14.51
CA LEU A 98 -11.98 30.95 -15.89
C LEU A 98 -13.09 31.44 -16.82
N LYS A 99 -14.34 31.04 -16.58
CA LYS A 99 -15.50 31.47 -17.37
C LYS A 99 -16.19 32.72 -16.83
N GLY A 100 -15.74 33.26 -15.69
CA GLY A 100 -16.40 34.39 -15.03
C GLY A 100 -17.83 34.07 -14.57
N ARG A 101 -18.14 32.79 -14.29
CA ARG A 101 -19.47 32.33 -13.87
C ARG A 101 -19.51 32.16 -12.35
N ASP A 102 -20.62 32.60 -11.74
CA ASP A 102 -20.89 32.43 -10.30
C ASP A 102 -19.68 32.75 -9.41
N PHE A 103 -19.03 33.89 -9.70
CA PHE A 103 -17.68 34.22 -9.22
C PHE A 103 -17.53 34.09 -7.71
N GLU A 104 -18.47 34.65 -6.94
CA GLU A 104 -18.45 34.61 -5.48
C GLU A 104 -18.57 33.18 -4.93
N PHE A 105 -19.43 32.36 -5.53
CA PHE A 105 -19.57 30.96 -5.17
C PHE A 105 -18.31 30.17 -5.49
N ALA A 106 -17.80 30.31 -6.71
CA ALA A 106 -16.59 29.63 -7.16
C ALA A 106 -15.36 30.02 -6.32
N LYS A 107 -15.21 31.29 -5.95
CA LYS A 107 -14.11 31.76 -5.10
C LYS A 107 -14.17 31.18 -3.69
N ARG A 108 -15.35 31.06 -3.08
CA ARG A 108 -15.52 30.45 -1.75
C ARG A 108 -15.23 28.95 -1.79
N SER A 109 -15.75 28.25 -2.79
CA SER A 109 -15.48 26.82 -3.02
C SER A 109 -13.99 26.55 -3.27
N PHE A 110 -13.35 27.38 -4.11
CA PHE A 110 -11.91 27.33 -4.35
C PHE A 110 -11.12 27.51 -3.05
N SER A 111 -11.49 28.47 -2.20
CA SER A 111 -10.77 28.77 -0.96
C SER A 111 -10.76 27.59 0.02
N VAL A 112 -11.91 26.96 0.23
CA VAL A 112 -12.04 25.78 1.09
C VAL A 112 -11.24 24.60 0.51
N ALA A 113 -11.41 24.33 -0.79
CA ALA A 113 -10.75 23.22 -1.47
C ALA A 113 -9.22 23.38 -1.53
N ALA A 114 -8.72 24.59 -1.79
CA ALA A 114 -7.28 24.87 -1.85
C ALA A 114 -6.62 24.66 -0.49
N THR A 115 -7.26 25.16 0.58
CA THR A 115 -6.73 25.05 1.95
C THR A 115 -6.75 23.60 2.43
N PHE A 116 -7.91 22.93 2.34
CA PHE A 116 -8.05 21.55 2.77
C PHE A 116 -7.21 20.60 1.91
N GLY A 117 -7.22 20.80 0.58
CA GLY A 117 -6.44 19.99 -0.36
C GLY A 117 -4.93 20.12 -0.17
N PHE A 118 -4.42 21.31 0.16
CA PHE A 118 -3.01 21.48 0.49
C PHE A 118 -2.63 20.71 1.75
N ILE A 119 -3.37 20.89 2.85
CA ILE A 119 -3.13 20.16 4.12
C ILE A 119 -3.21 18.65 3.89
N ALA A 120 -4.24 18.18 3.18
CA ALA A 120 -4.40 16.76 2.86
C ALA A 120 -3.24 16.24 1.99
N SER A 121 -2.74 17.02 1.03
CA SER A 121 -1.62 16.60 0.18
C SER A 121 -0.31 16.44 0.95
N ILE A 122 -0.04 17.31 1.93
CA ILE A 122 1.11 17.14 2.83
C ILE A 122 0.96 15.88 3.69
N SER A 123 -0.26 15.64 4.20
CA SER A 123 -0.59 14.40 4.94
C SER A 123 -0.29 13.16 4.09
N VAL A 124 -0.72 13.14 2.82
CA VAL A 124 -0.45 12.02 1.89
C VAL A 124 1.03 11.77 1.69
N LEU A 125 1.86 12.81 1.52
CA LEU A 125 3.30 12.66 1.32
C LEU A 125 3.99 12.02 2.54
N ILE A 126 3.68 12.54 3.74
CA ILE A 126 4.27 12.02 5.00
C ILE A 126 3.83 10.58 5.25
N LEU A 127 2.53 10.30 5.11
CA LEU A 127 1.98 8.97 5.36
C LEU A 127 2.34 7.98 4.24
N GLY A 128 2.64 8.47 3.04
CA GLY A 128 3.14 7.66 1.93
C GLY A 128 4.54 7.12 2.22
N ASP A 129 5.42 7.97 2.75
CA ASP A 129 6.75 7.55 3.21
C ASP A 129 6.65 6.51 4.34
N GLU A 130 5.78 6.75 5.34
CA GLU A 130 5.57 5.78 6.42
C GLU A 130 5.02 4.44 5.92
N SER A 131 4.05 4.48 4.99
CA SER A 131 3.49 3.28 4.36
C SER A 131 4.56 2.50 3.57
N GLY A 132 5.44 3.20 2.84
CA GLY A 132 6.58 2.62 2.13
C GLY A 132 7.58 1.93 3.06
N TYR A 133 7.87 2.56 4.19
CA TYR A 133 8.77 2.02 5.21
C TYR A 133 8.19 0.78 5.91
N ASP A 134 6.91 0.80 6.29
CA ASP A 134 6.24 -0.33 6.93
C ASP A 134 6.10 -1.53 5.99
N ILE A 135 5.74 -1.29 4.72
CA ILE A 135 5.65 -2.39 3.73
C ILE A 135 7.04 -2.95 3.41
N GLY A 136 8.10 -2.13 3.44
CA GLY A 136 9.48 -2.59 3.30
C GLY A 136 9.88 -3.61 4.35
N LYS A 137 9.47 -3.39 5.61
CA LYS A 137 9.71 -4.34 6.71
C LYS A 137 8.86 -5.60 6.59
N ALA A 138 7.57 -5.45 6.27
CA ALA A 138 6.65 -6.57 6.21
C ALA A 138 6.84 -7.44 4.95
N GLN A 139 7.18 -6.81 3.83
CA GLN A 139 7.23 -7.42 2.50
C GLN A 139 8.36 -6.81 1.65
N PRO A 140 9.62 -7.15 1.95
CA PRO A 140 10.79 -6.56 1.29
C PRO A 140 10.80 -6.79 -0.24
N VAL A 141 10.23 -7.90 -0.72
CA VAL A 141 10.08 -8.19 -2.16
C VAL A 141 9.30 -7.10 -2.89
N LYS A 142 8.26 -6.52 -2.26
CA LYS A 142 7.48 -5.45 -2.88
C LYS A 142 8.28 -4.16 -2.99
N LEU A 143 8.97 -3.78 -1.93
CA LEU A 143 9.81 -2.59 -1.93
C LEU A 143 10.93 -2.71 -2.97
N ALA A 144 11.65 -3.84 -2.99
CA ALA A 144 12.70 -4.11 -3.96
C ALA A 144 12.16 -4.10 -5.41
N ALA A 145 10.95 -4.63 -5.64
CA ALA A 145 10.31 -4.57 -6.95
C ALA A 145 9.86 -3.15 -7.35
N MET A 146 9.42 -2.33 -6.39
CA MET A 146 9.03 -0.93 -6.64
C MET A 146 10.24 -0.03 -6.93
N GLU A 147 11.40 -0.35 -6.37
CA GLU A 147 12.66 0.35 -6.60
C GLU A 147 13.51 -0.26 -7.73
N ALA A 148 13.08 -1.39 -8.32
CA ALA A 148 13.82 -2.14 -9.33
C ALA A 148 15.22 -2.62 -8.87
N GLU A 149 15.32 -3.00 -7.60
CA GLU A 149 16.56 -3.45 -6.94
C GLU A 149 16.74 -4.96 -7.09
N PHE A 150 17.45 -5.38 -8.14
CA PHE A 150 17.71 -6.80 -8.39
C PHE A 150 18.86 -7.37 -7.56
N GLU A 151 19.90 -6.57 -7.37
CA GLU A 151 21.11 -6.92 -6.61
C GLU A 151 21.07 -6.28 -5.22
N THR A 152 21.74 -6.91 -4.25
CA THR A 152 21.91 -6.32 -2.93
C THR A 152 22.99 -5.24 -3.00
N HIS A 153 22.64 -4.05 -2.51
CA HIS A 153 23.51 -2.89 -2.56
C HIS A 153 23.99 -2.53 -1.14
N PRO A 154 25.32 -2.55 -0.89
CA PRO A 154 25.85 -2.05 0.36
C PRO A 154 25.59 -0.53 0.46
N ALA A 155 25.51 -0.05 1.69
CA ALA A 155 25.41 1.38 1.92
C ALA A 155 26.68 2.10 1.42
N PRO A 156 26.56 3.24 0.73
CA PRO A 156 25.34 3.97 0.38
C PRO A 156 24.74 3.51 -0.97
N ALA A 157 23.46 3.15 -0.97
CA ALA A 157 22.76 2.64 -2.16
C ALA A 157 22.25 3.77 -3.09
N PRO A 158 22.28 3.58 -4.43
CA PRO A 158 21.74 4.53 -5.39
C PRO A 158 20.20 4.50 -5.42
N PHE A 159 19.58 5.60 -5.88
CA PHE A 159 18.16 5.65 -6.21
C PHE A 159 17.97 5.61 -7.72
N LEU A 160 16.97 4.87 -8.20
CA LEU A 160 16.68 4.70 -9.63
C LEU A 160 15.44 5.50 -10.08
N PRO A 161 15.54 6.80 -10.42
CA PRO A 161 14.40 7.56 -10.92
C PRO A 161 13.78 6.96 -12.19
N VAL A 162 14.61 6.37 -13.06
CA VAL A 162 14.20 5.75 -14.32
C VAL A 162 14.98 4.45 -14.50
N ALA A 163 14.26 3.36 -14.78
CA ALA A 163 14.82 2.07 -15.11
C ALA A 163 13.94 1.34 -16.15
N ILE A 164 14.55 0.39 -16.86
CA ILE A 164 13.86 -0.59 -17.71
C ILE A 164 14.12 -1.97 -17.06
N PRO A 165 13.24 -2.41 -16.14
CA PRO A 165 13.44 -3.67 -15.43
C PRO A 165 13.14 -4.87 -16.32
N ASN A 166 14.05 -5.83 -16.35
CA ASN A 166 13.89 -7.12 -17.00
C ASN A 166 13.77 -8.21 -15.92
N THR A 167 12.52 -8.46 -15.49
CA THR A 167 12.22 -9.48 -14.46
C THR A 167 12.66 -10.88 -14.89
N ALA A 168 12.65 -11.19 -16.18
CA ALA A 168 13.05 -12.52 -16.66
C ALA A 168 14.55 -12.75 -16.47
N GLU A 169 15.37 -11.75 -16.75
CA GLU A 169 16.83 -11.81 -16.58
C GLU A 169 17.33 -11.35 -15.21
N MET A 170 16.41 -10.89 -14.34
CA MET A 170 16.72 -10.37 -13.00
C MET A 170 17.76 -9.25 -13.02
N LYS A 171 17.59 -8.28 -13.92
CA LYS A 171 18.46 -7.11 -14.08
C LYS A 171 17.70 -5.91 -14.63
N ASN A 172 18.31 -4.72 -14.55
CA ASN A 172 17.87 -3.55 -15.29
C ASN A 172 18.61 -3.50 -16.63
N ASP A 173 17.87 -3.49 -17.75
CA ASP A 173 18.46 -3.33 -19.09
C ASP A 173 18.97 -1.89 -19.32
N PHE A 174 18.39 -0.95 -18.57
CA PHE A 174 18.80 0.46 -18.51
C PHE A 174 18.42 1.04 -17.17
N ALA A 175 19.26 1.90 -16.60
CA ALA A 175 18.93 2.65 -15.39
C ALA A 175 19.68 3.99 -15.36
N ILE A 176 19.03 5.00 -14.79
CA ILE A 176 19.68 6.24 -14.36
C ILE A 176 19.78 6.17 -12.84
N GLU A 177 20.98 6.41 -12.31
CA GLU A 177 21.26 6.31 -10.89
C GLU A 177 21.51 7.69 -10.27
N ILE A 178 20.90 7.94 -9.12
CA ILE A 178 21.23 9.08 -8.25
C ILE A 178 21.95 8.51 -7.02
N PRO A 179 23.27 8.70 -6.90
CA PRO A 179 24.04 8.17 -5.79
C PRO A 179 23.51 8.60 -4.42
N TYR A 180 23.69 7.75 -3.40
CA TYR A 180 23.37 8.00 -1.97
C TYR A 180 21.89 8.18 -1.61
N LEU A 181 20.99 8.29 -2.57
CA LEU A 181 19.58 8.62 -2.30
C LEU A 181 18.71 7.39 -2.02
N GLY A 182 19.11 6.19 -2.49
CA GLY A 182 18.31 4.96 -2.34
C GLY A 182 18.14 4.55 -0.89
N GLY A 183 19.22 4.57 -0.12
CA GLY A 183 19.18 4.25 1.31
C GLY A 183 18.26 5.20 2.11
N VAL A 184 18.28 6.49 1.78
CA VAL A 184 17.44 7.50 2.45
C VAL A 184 15.96 7.23 2.20
N ILE A 185 15.59 6.88 0.96
CA ILE A 185 14.20 6.61 0.58
C ILE A 185 13.72 5.27 1.11
N ALA A 186 14.50 4.20 0.93
CA ALA A 186 14.07 2.84 1.26
C ALA A 186 14.22 2.50 2.76
N THR A 187 15.24 3.03 3.43
CA THR A 187 15.60 2.61 4.79
C THR A 187 15.65 3.75 5.81
N ARG A 188 15.48 5.00 5.37
CA ARG A 188 15.71 6.23 6.16
C ARG A 188 17.13 6.32 6.73
N SER A 189 18.11 5.74 6.02
CA SER A 189 19.50 5.56 6.48
C SER A 189 20.48 5.65 5.33
N ILE A 190 21.69 6.15 5.58
CA ILE A 190 22.78 6.18 4.59
C ILE A 190 23.82 5.06 4.79
N ASP A 191 23.60 4.24 5.80
CA ASP A 191 24.51 3.22 6.34
C ASP A 191 23.88 1.81 6.37
N LYS A 192 22.64 1.66 5.89
CA LYS A 192 21.96 0.37 5.79
C LYS A 192 21.99 -0.18 4.38
N GLU A 193 22.24 -1.48 4.32
CA GLU A 193 22.14 -2.27 3.09
C GLU A 193 20.68 -2.39 2.62
N ILE A 194 20.49 -2.40 1.29
CA ILE A 194 19.22 -2.72 0.65
C ILE A 194 19.33 -4.11 0.03
N ILE A 195 18.52 -5.05 0.52
CA ILE A 195 18.49 -6.43 0.02
C ILE A 195 17.78 -6.47 -1.34
N GLY A 196 18.46 -7.02 -2.34
CA GLY A 196 17.93 -7.15 -3.70
C GLY A 196 17.03 -8.37 -3.91
N LEU A 197 16.32 -8.39 -5.03
CA LEU A 197 15.40 -9.47 -5.39
C LEU A 197 16.08 -10.84 -5.52
N LYS A 198 17.35 -10.92 -5.92
CA LYS A 198 18.07 -12.20 -6.03
C LYS A 198 18.27 -12.88 -4.68
N ASP A 199 18.70 -12.13 -3.67
CA ASP A 199 18.89 -12.64 -2.32
C ASP A 199 17.56 -12.97 -1.65
N LEU A 200 16.53 -12.16 -1.90
CA LEU A 200 15.17 -12.45 -1.45
C LEU A 200 14.60 -13.71 -2.10
N GLN A 201 14.90 -13.97 -3.38
CA GLN A 201 14.52 -15.20 -4.06
C GLN A 201 15.23 -16.42 -3.45
N ALA A 202 16.54 -16.31 -3.16
CA ALA A 202 17.31 -17.39 -2.52
C ALA A 202 16.80 -17.68 -1.09
N LEU A 203 16.46 -16.64 -0.33
CA LEU A 203 15.79 -16.78 0.97
C LEU A 203 14.45 -17.51 0.81
N ASN A 204 13.62 -17.09 -0.15
CA ASN A 204 12.33 -17.70 -0.39
C ASN A 204 12.44 -19.15 -0.86
N GLU A 205 13.49 -19.53 -1.60
CA GLU A 205 13.77 -20.93 -1.92
C GLU A 205 13.99 -21.77 -0.65
N THR A 206 14.77 -21.26 0.30
CA THR A 206 14.97 -21.90 1.61
C THR A 206 13.65 -22.02 2.37
N ARG A 207 12.79 -21.01 2.30
CA ARG A 207 11.45 -21.04 2.90
C ARG A 207 10.51 -22.03 2.22
N VAL A 208 10.60 -22.20 0.90
CA VAL A 208 9.84 -23.24 0.19
C VAL A 208 10.26 -24.63 0.69
N ARG A 209 11.56 -24.89 0.85
CA ARG A 209 12.06 -26.16 1.39
C ARG A 209 11.59 -26.41 2.83
N SER A 210 11.70 -25.40 3.69
CA SER A 210 11.13 -25.41 5.05
C SER A 210 9.61 -25.69 5.02
N GLY A 211 8.90 -25.10 4.07
CA GLY A 211 7.47 -25.28 3.86
C GLY A 211 7.08 -26.68 3.39
N ILE A 212 7.94 -27.38 2.63
CA ILE A 212 7.74 -28.81 2.30
C ILE A 212 7.75 -29.64 3.58
N ARG A 213 8.73 -29.43 4.45
CA ARG A 213 8.80 -30.12 5.75
C ARG A 213 7.61 -29.78 6.63
N ALA A 214 7.17 -28.52 6.65
CA ALA A 214 5.95 -28.11 7.35
C ALA A 214 4.69 -28.83 6.82
N TYR A 215 4.58 -29.00 5.50
CA TYR A 215 3.46 -29.70 4.86
C TYR A 215 3.46 -31.20 5.15
N GLU A 216 4.64 -31.82 5.16
CA GLU A 216 4.83 -33.23 5.53
C GLU A 216 4.35 -33.47 6.97
N LEU A 217 4.88 -32.70 7.93
CA LEU A 217 4.50 -32.77 9.34
C LEU A 217 3.00 -32.49 9.55
N PHE A 218 2.44 -31.51 8.83
CA PHE A 218 1.01 -31.24 8.85
C PHE A 218 0.19 -32.45 8.38
N THR A 219 0.61 -33.11 7.30
CA THR A 219 -0.08 -34.29 6.77
C THR A 219 0.04 -35.47 7.75
N GLN A 220 1.19 -35.63 8.38
CA GLN A 220 1.43 -36.62 9.42
C GLN A 220 0.51 -36.40 10.63
N LEU A 221 0.45 -35.18 11.18
CA LEU A 221 -0.44 -34.84 12.30
C LEU A 221 -1.91 -35.14 11.98
N ARG A 222 -2.35 -34.87 10.75
CA ARG A 222 -3.72 -35.20 10.32
C ARG A 222 -3.95 -36.71 10.23
N ALA A 223 -2.97 -37.47 9.77
CA ALA A 223 -3.04 -38.93 9.69
C ALA A 223 -3.08 -39.55 11.10
N GLU A 224 -2.20 -39.11 12.00
CA GLU A 224 -2.15 -39.53 13.41
C GLU A 224 -3.49 -39.27 14.11
N LYS A 225 -4.03 -38.05 13.99
CA LYS A 225 -5.32 -37.70 14.57
C LYS A 225 -6.48 -38.54 14.01
N LYS A 226 -6.45 -38.85 12.71
CA LYS A 226 -7.47 -39.69 12.06
C LYS A 226 -7.40 -41.15 12.52
N ALA A 227 -6.19 -41.68 12.73
CA ALA A 227 -5.99 -43.08 13.11
C ALA A 227 -6.25 -43.33 14.60
N ASN A 228 -5.74 -42.44 15.47
CA ASN A 228 -5.65 -42.71 16.91
C ASN A 228 -6.51 -41.76 17.76
N GLY A 229 -7.14 -40.74 17.16
CA GLY A 229 -7.84 -39.68 17.89
C GLY A 229 -6.92 -38.73 18.68
N GLN A 230 -5.61 -38.98 18.68
CA GLN A 230 -4.57 -38.23 19.37
C GLN A 230 -3.43 -37.91 18.39
N VAL A 231 -2.66 -36.86 18.70
CA VAL A 231 -1.47 -36.47 17.94
C VAL A 231 -0.21 -36.73 18.74
N ASN A 232 0.88 -37.05 18.05
CA ASN A 232 2.18 -37.14 18.69
C ASN A 232 2.68 -35.72 19.03
N GLU A 233 2.94 -35.45 20.31
CA GLU A 233 3.42 -34.14 20.76
C GLU A 233 4.81 -33.80 20.21
N GLU A 234 5.66 -34.78 19.90
CA GLU A 234 6.93 -34.55 19.23
C GLU A 234 6.74 -34.04 17.79
N THR A 235 5.88 -34.70 17.00
CA THR A 235 5.53 -34.25 15.64
C THR A 235 4.94 -32.84 15.66
N LYS A 236 4.10 -32.55 16.66
CA LYS A 236 3.47 -31.24 16.83
C LYS A 236 4.48 -30.16 17.22
N ALA A 237 5.46 -30.48 18.07
CA ALA A 237 6.56 -29.58 18.39
C ALA A 237 7.38 -29.25 17.14
N GLN A 238 7.77 -30.26 16.36
CA GLN A 238 8.49 -30.07 15.10
C GLN A 238 7.67 -29.23 14.10
N PHE A 239 6.37 -29.48 14.00
CA PHE A 239 5.50 -28.67 13.12
C PHE A 239 5.47 -27.21 13.55
N ASN A 240 5.40 -26.93 14.85
CA ASN A 240 5.37 -25.58 15.39
C ASN A 240 6.62 -24.75 15.07
N GLU A 241 7.78 -25.39 14.88
CA GLU A 241 9.03 -24.73 14.50
C GLU A 241 9.01 -24.23 13.04
N VAL A 242 8.38 -24.99 12.14
CA VAL A 242 8.39 -24.72 10.69
C VAL A 242 7.06 -24.20 10.12
N LYS A 243 5.97 -24.20 10.90
CA LYS A 243 4.61 -23.82 10.43
C LYS A 243 4.53 -22.43 9.80
N LYS A 244 5.43 -21.50 10.17
CA LYS A 244 5.50 -20.15 9.59
C LYS A 244 5.76 -20.15 8.08
N ASP A 245 6.37 -21.21 7.56
CA ASP A 245 6.71 -21.36 6.15
C ASP A 245 5.76 -22.31 5.41
N LEU A 246 4.72 -22.84 6.09
CA LEU A 246 3.71 -23.71 5.47
C LEU A 246 3.12 -23.08 4.19
N GLY A 247 2.87 -21.76 4.20
CA GLY A 247 2.39 -21.03 3.03
C GLY A 247 3.34 -21.07 1.83
N PHE A 248 4.66 -21.08 2.05
CA PHE A 248 5.65 -21.21 0.99
C PHE A 248 5.66 -22.62 0.40
N GLY A 249 5.50 -23.65 1.25
CA GLY A 249 5.33 -25.03 0.77
C GLY A 249 4.08 -25.20 -0.10
N LEU A 250 2.99 -24.46 0.22
CA LEU A 250 1.76 -24.50 -0.58
C LEU A 250 1.88 -23.86 -1.97
N LEU A 251 2.92 -23.06 -2.25
CA LEU A 251 3.18 -22.54 -3.60
C LEU A 251 3.45 -23.68 -4.61
N LEU A 252 4.03 -24.78 -4.14
CA LEU A 252 4.30 -25.96 -4.95
C LEU A 252 3.04 -26.65 -5.47
N LYS A 253 1.88 -26.42 -4.85
CA LYS A 253 0.59 -26.99 -5.32
C LYS A 253 0.18 -26.53 -6.72
N ARG A 254 0.80 -25.45 -7.24
CA ARG A 254 0.63 -25.04 -8.65
C ARG A 254 1.36 -25.97 -9.63
N TYR A 255 2.37 -26.70 -9.15
CA TYR A 255 3.31 -27.47 -9.96
C TYR A 255 3.19 -28.99 -9.75
N THR A 256 2.81 -29.41 -8.54
CA THR A 256 2.69 -30.82 -8.16
C THR A 256 1.52 -31.04 -7.22
N ASN A 257 0.87 -32.19 -7.35
CA ASN A 257 -0.15 -32.64 -6.39
C ASN A 257 0.47 -33.12 -5.07
N ASN A 258 1.72 -33.58 -5.11
CA ASN A 258 2.47 -34.07 -3.96
C ASN A 258 3.58 -33.08 -3.62
N VAL A 259 3.33 -32.22 -2.62
CA VAL A 259 4.29 -31.19 -2.18
C VAL A 259 5.59 -31.79 -1.64
N VAL A 260 5.52 -32.97 -1.01
CA VAL A 260 6.67 -33.65 -0.40
C VAL A 260 7.68 -34.15 -1.44
N ASP A 261 7.20 -34.56 -2.61
CA ASP A 261 8.02 -35.13 -3.69
C ASP A 261 8.41 -34.08 -4.75
N ALA A 262 8.34 -32.79 -4.40
CA ALA A 262 8.62 -31.71 -5.34
C ALA A 262 10.06 -31.78 -5.86
N THR A 263 10.23 -31.64 -7.18
CA THR A 263 11.56 -31.65 -7.80
C THR A 263 12.31 -30.34 -7.54
N GLU A 264 13.63 -30.38 -7.66
CA GLU A 264 14.48 -29.19 -7.55
C GLU A 264 14.08 -28.06 -8.51
N GLU A 265 13.63 -28.41 -9.71
CA GLU A 265 13.15 -27.45 -10.71
C GLU A 265 11.84 -26.78 -10.25
N GLN A 266 10.91 -27.56 -9.67
CA GLN A 266 9.65 -27.03 -9.14
C GLN A 266 9.87 -26.12 -7.95
N ILE A 267 10.83 -26.45 -7.07
CA ILE A 267 11.21 -25.62 -5.92
C ILE A 267 11.75 -24.26 -6.39
N LYS A 268 12.70 -24.28 -7.33
CA LYS A 268 13.26 -23.05 -7.90
C LYS A 268 12.20 -22.21 -8.61
N GLN A 269 11.29 -22.84 -9.34
CA GLN A 269 10.20 -22.14 -10.00
C GLN A 269 9.22 -21.52 -9.00
N ALA A 270 8.84 -22.25 -7.94
CA ALA A 270 7.98 -21.71 -6.88
C ALA A 270 8.62 -20.54 -6.13
N ALA A 271 9.94 -20.57 -5.90
CA ALA A 271 10.69 -19.46 -5.34
C ALA A 271 10.72 -18.25 -6.28
N ARG A 272 10.95 -18.47 -7.58
CA ARG A 272 10.95 -17.40 -8.60
C ARG A 272 9.59 -16.71 -8.70
N ASP A 273 8.51 -17.47 -8.61
CA ASP A 273 7.13 -16.97 -8.62
C ASP A 273 6.76 -16.09 -7.41
N THR A 274 7.60 -16.04 -6.38
CA THR A 274 7.41 -15.10 -5.26
C THR A 274 7.77 -13.66 -5.66
N ILE A 275 8.52 -13.48 -6.74
CA ILE A 275 8.91 -12.18 -7.26
C ILE A 275 7.84 -11.68 -8.23
N PRO A 276 7.17 -10.54 -7.96
CA PRO A 276 6.21 -9.97 -8.89
C PRO A 276 6.90 -9.39 -10.12
N ASN A 277 6.14 -9.08 -11.17
CA ASN A 277 6.70 -8.42 -12.34
C ASN A 277 7.20 -7.01 -11.96
N VAL A 278 8.51 -6.79 -12.03
CA VAL A 278 9.18 -5.57 -11.55
C VAL A 278 8.77 -4.35 -12.40
N GLY A 279 8.68 -4.50 -13.73
CA GLY A 279 8.38 -3.39 -14.64
C GLY A 279 7.09 -2.62 -14.29
N PRO A 280 5.92 -3.28 -14.23
CA PRO A 280 4.68 -2.64 -13.82
C PRO A 280 4.70 -2.06 -12.41
N ASN A 281 5.34 -2.73 -11.44
CA ASN A 281 5.42 -2.24 -10.06
C ASN A 281 6.25 -0.95 -9.98
N PHE A 282 7.43 -0.94 -10.61
CA PHE A 282 8.32 0.21 -10.69
C PHE A 282 7.62 1.42 -11.34
N TRP A 283 7.05 1.25 -12.54
CA TRP A 283 6.43 2.36 -13.26
C TRP A 283 5.12 2.84 -12.64
N ALA A 284 4.32 1.96 -12.04
CA ALA A 284 3.15 2.37 -11.26
C ALA A 284 3.58 3.23 -10.06
N PHE A 285 4.64 2.82 -9.34
CA PHE A 285 5.14 3.59 -8.21
C PHE A 285 5.71 4.95 -8.63
N ARG A 286 6.47 5.02 -9.72
CA ARG A 286 6.97 6.29 -10.27
C ARG A 286 5.85 7.21 -10.74
N ALA A 287 4.82 6.66 -11.40
CA ALA A 287 3.64 7.43 -11.81
C ALA A 287 2.89 7.99 -10.59
N MET A 288 2.69 7.19 -9.55
CA MET A 288 2.06 7.60 -8.30
C MET A 288 2.82 8.74 -7.62
N ILE A 289 4.14 8.61 -7.43
CA ILE A 289 4.97 9.67 -6.81
C ILE A 289 4.93 10.95 -7.65
N ALA A 290 5.08 10.84 -8.96
CA ALA A 290 5.08 12.00 -9.85
C ALA A 290 3.72 12.73 -9.82
N ALA A 291 2.61 11.99 -9.89
CA ALA A 291 1.27 12.56 -9.81
C ALA A 291 0.99 13.16 -8.42
N GLY A 292 1.37 12.48 -7.33
CA GLY A 292 1.23 12.98 -5.96
C GLY A 292 2.04 14.26 -5.72
N GLY A 293 3.28 14.30 -6.19
CA GLY A 293 4.13 15.49 -6.14
C GLY A 293 3.56 16.66 -6.93
N LEU A 294 3.05 16.41 -8.15
CA LEU A 294 2.38 17.43 -8.95
C LEU A 294 1.12 17.96 -8.27
N ILE A 295 0.29 17.07 -7.69
CA ILE A 295 -0.89 17.47 -6.92
C ILE A 295 -0.50 18.37 -5.75
N ALA A 296 0.52 18.02 -4.97
CA ALA A 296 1.00 18.82 -3.85
C ALA A 296 1.49 20.21 -4.28
N LEU A 297 2.21 20.30 -5.41
CA LEU A 297 2.64 21.59 -5.98
C LEU A 297 1.46 22.44 -6.43
N LEU A 298 0.46 21.83 -7.07
CA LEU A 298 -0.73 22.52 -7.55
C LEU A 298 -1.64 23.01 -6.42
N THR A 299 -1.88 22.17 -5.40
CA THR A 299 -2.65 22.57 -4.21
C THR A 299 -1.90 23.64 -3.41
N PHE A 300 -0.57 23.57 -3.32
CA PHE A 300 0.23 24.63 -2.73
C PHE A 300 0.10 25.95 -3.49
N GLY A 301 0.24 25.93 -4.83
CA GLY A 301 0.06 27.11 -5.66
C GLY A 301 -1.35 27.72 -5.51
N ALA A 302 -2.38 26.87 -5.47
CA ALA A 302 -3.76 27.29 -5.21
C ALA A 302 -3.92 27.92 -3.83
N PHE A 303 -3.34 27.31 -2.80
CA PHE A 303 -3.37 27.81 -1.42
C PHE A 303 -2.68 29.18 -1.29
N VAL A 304 -1.49 29.34 -1.87
CA VAL A 304 -0.76 30.62 -1.86
C VAL A 304 -1.56 31.73 -2.56
N GLN A 305 -2.14 31.43 -3.73
CA GLN A 305 -2.96 32.41 -4.45
C GLN A 305 -4.25 32.75 -3.72
N ASN A 306 -4.82 31.78 -3.00
CA ASN A 306 -5.98 31.98 -2.12
C ASN A 306 -5.63 32.93 -0.96
N LEU A 307 -4.53 32.69 -0.25
CA LEU A 307 -4.06 33.55 0.85
C LEU A 307 -3.79 34.99 0.39
N ARG A 308 -3.28 35.15 -0.84
CA ARG A 308 -3.00 36.47 -1.43
C ARG A 308 -4.25 37.17 -1.98
N ASN A 309 -5.42 36.52 -1.96
CA ASN A 309 -6.64 36.98 -2.64
C ASN A 309 -6.44 37.24 -4.16
N LYS A 310 -5.51 36.52 -4.79
CA LYS A 310 -5.09 36.70 -6.19
C LYS A 310 -5.44 35.50 -7.09
N VAL A 311 -6.47 34.73 -6.72
CA VAL A 311 -6.86 33.46 -7.36
C VAL A 311 -7.02 33.58 -8.89
N THR A 312 -7.52 34.70 -9.40
CA THR A 312 -7.80 34.91 -10.84
C THR A 312 -6.64 35.55 -11.61
N GLN A 313 -5.58 35.99 -10.94
CA GLN A 313 -4.46 36.68 -11.59
C GLN A 313 -3.55 35.76 -12.40
N ILE A 314 -3.62 34.45 -12.17
CA ILE A 314 -2.81 33.45 -12.87
C ILE A 314 -3.74 32.46 -13.58
N PRO A 315 -4.24 32.79 -14.80
CA PRO A 315 -5.14 31.92 -15.55
C PRO A 315 -4.51 30.56 -15.87
N LEU A 316 -3.19 30.49 -15.99
CA LEU A 316 -2.46 29.25 -16.21
C LEU A 316 -2.68 28.26 -15.07
N LEU A 317 -2.59 28.71 -13.81
CA LEU A 317 -2.82 27.86 -12.64
C LEU A 317 -4.23 27.27 -12.67
N LEU A 318 -5.24 28.08 -12.95
CA LEU A 318 -6.63 27.61 -13.05
C LEU A 318 -6.82 26.58 -14.18
N LYS A 319 -6.16 26.77 -15.33
CA LYS A 319 -6.19 25.80 -16.44
C LYS A 319 -5.51 24.49 -16.06
N VAL A 320 -4.35 24.55 -15.41
CA VAL A 320 -3.63 23.35 -14.98
C VAL A 320 -4.37 22.61 -13.88
N LEU A 321 -5.01 23.32 -12.93
CA LEU A 321 -5.89 22.70 -11.93
C LEU A 321 -7.09 22.00 -12.57
N LEU A 322 -7.67 22.61 -13.60
CA LEU A 322 -8.78 22.00 -14.35
C LEU A 322 -8.34 20.76 -15.14
N TRP A 323 -7.26 20.85 -15.92
CA TRP A 323 -6.77 19.72 -16.72
C TRP A 323 -6.10 18.64 -15.89
N GLY A 324 -5.60 19.00 -14.71
CA GLY A 324 -5.06 18.07 -13.72
C GLY A 324 -6.13 17.26 -13.00
N LEU A 325 -7.42 17.45 -13.30
CA LEU A 325 -8.52 16.71 -12.67
C LEU A 325 -8.30 15.19 -12.63
N PRO A 326 -7.76 14.52 -13.67
CA PRO A 326 -7.50 13.07 -13.62
C PRO A 326 -6.34 12.66 -12.70
N LEU A 327 -5.45 13.58 -12.29
CA LEU A 327 -4.23 13.24 -11.55
C LEU A 327 -4.48 12.43 -10.27
N PRO A 328 -5.44 12.78 -9.39
CA PRO A 328 -5.69 12.00 -8.18
C PRO A 328 -6.12 10.56 -8.50
N TRP A 329 -6.89 10.33 -9.57
CA TRP A 329 -7.29 8.98 -10.00
C TRP A 329 -6.16 8.17 -10.62
N ILE A 330 -5.19 8.84 -11.27
CA ILE A 330 -3.97 8.19 -11.77
C ILE A 330 -3.05 7.79 -10.61
N ALA A 331 -3.06 8.56 -9.52
CA ALA A 331 -2.23 8.34 -8.35
C ALA A 331 -2.80 7.31 -7.36
N HIS A 332 -4.10 6.99 -7.41
CA HIS A 332 -4.76 6.02 -6.53
C HIS A 332 -4.56 4.58 -7.00
#